data_AF-A0A817K7X3-F1
#
_entry.id   AF-A0A817K7X3-F1
#
_cell.length_a   1.000
_cell.length_b   1.000
_cell.length_c   1.000
_cell.angle_alpha   90.00
_cell.angle_beta   90.00
_cell.angle_gamma   90.00
#
_symmetry.space_group_name_H-M   'P 1'
#
loop_
_entity.id
_entity.type
_entity.pdbx_description
1 polymer ?
#
loop_
_entity_poly.entity_id
_entity_poly.type
_entity_poly.pdbx_seq_one_letter_code
_entity_poly.pdbx_strand_id
1 'polypeptide(L)' 'MEPTCGQSVFPCIDEPARKAIFHISVIHDPSYAVWSNGELDRSEILMDGRILSHFTPTMKHVNIYIDFDCSI' A
#
# COMPACT_ATOMS: atom_id res chain seq x y z
N MET A 1 -17.52 -14.22 4.71
CA MET A 1 -17.01 -13.11 5.53
C MET A 1 -15.62 -12.82 5.01
N GLU A 2 -15.51 -11.82 4.15
CA GLU A 2 -14.22 -11.23 3.78
C GLU A 2 -13.56 -10.64 5.04
N PRO A 3 -12.27 -10.89 5.31
CA PRO A 3 -11.61 -10.29 6.45
C PRO A 3 -11.59 -8.76 6.24
N THR A 4 -12.30 -8.05 7.12
CA THR A 4 -12.41 -6.59 7.10
C THR A 4 -11.17 -5.97 7.74
N CYS A 5 -9.98 -6.22 7.19
CA CYS A 5 -8.72 -5.67 7.71
C CYS A 5 -7.88 -4.92 6.67
N GLY A 6 -8.47 -4.53 5.54
CA GLY A 6 -7.87 -3.57 4.61
C GLY A 6 -8.68 -2.29 4.59
N GLN A 7 -8.33 -1.29 5.41
CA GLN A 7 -8.83 0.06 5.18
C GLN A 7 -8.10 0.62 3.95
N SER A 8 -8.85 0.97 2.89
CA SER A 8 -8.27 1.76 1.80
C SER A 8 -7.84 3.11 2.35
N VAL A 9 -6.54 3.37 2.39
CA VAL A 9 -5.97 4.57 3.02
C VAL A 9 -6.10 5.80 2.11
N PHE A 10 -6.39 5.60 0.81
CA PHE A 10 -6.55 6.68 -0.15
C PHE A 10 -8.02 6.76 -0.62
N PRO A 11 -8.71 7.89 -0.39
CA PRO A 11 -10.05 8.08 -0.93
C PRO A 11 -9.96 8.09 -2.45
N CYS A 12 -10.59 7.11 -3.10
CA CYS A 12 -10.78 7.09 -4.54
C CYS A 12 -11.61 8.32 -4.92
N ILE A 13 -10.97 9.37 -5.44
CA ILE A 13 -11.68 10.42 -6.16
C ILE A 13 -12.04 9.81 -7.52
N ASP A 14 -13.21 9.19 -7.58
CA ASP A 14 -13.79 8.50 -8.75
C ASP A 14 -14.23 9.48 -9.87
N GLU A 15 -13.44 10.53 -10.12
CA GLU A 15 -13.64 11.40 -11.29
C GLU A 15 -12.89 10.81 -12.50
N PRO A 16 -13.59 10.39 -13.57
CA PRO A 16 -13.00 9.69 -14.72
C PRO A 16 -11.95 10.50 -15.50
N ALA A 17 -11.82 11.80 -15.20
CA ALA A 17 -10.86 12.71 -15.82
C ALA A 17 -9.49 12.80 -15.11
N ARG A 18 -9.31 12.22 -13.91
CA ARG A 18 -8.06 12.36 -13.13
C ARG A 18 -7.26 11.05 -13.05
N LYS A 19 -6.93 10.54 -14.23
CA LYS A 19 -5.97 9.43 -14.39
C LYS A 19 -4.55 9.93 -14.10
N ALA A 20 -4.05 9.70 -12.90
CA ALA A 20 -2.68 10.02 -12.50
C ALA A 20 -1.84 8.73 -12.33
N ILE A 21 -0.53 8.86 -12.53
CA ILE A 21 0.44 7.83 -12.16
C ILE A 21 0.85 8.13 -10.72
N PHE A 22 0.74 7.14 -9.83
CA PHE A 22 1.08 7.30 -8.42
C PHE A 22 2.40 6.60 -8.12
N HIS A 23 3.32 7.35 -7.53
CA HIS A 23 4.54 6.81 -6.92
C HIS A 23 4.26 6.62 -5.43
N ILE A 24 4.29 5.37 -4.96
CA ILE A 24 3.82 5.01 -3.63
C ILE A 24 4.97 4.39 -2.85
N SER A 25 5.18 4.88 -1.63
CA SER A 25 6.04 4.23 -0.65
C SER A 25 5.31 4.19 0.70
N VAL A 26 5.44 3.08 1.42
CA VAL A 26 4.72 2.85 2.69
C VAL A 26 5.72 2.48 3.77
N ILE A 27 5.64 3.17 4.91
CA ILE A 27 6.37 2.80 6.13
C ILE A 27 5.44 1.96 6.99
N HIS A 28 5.87 0.77 7.37
CA HIS A 28 5.08 -0.13 8.20
C HIS A 28 5.96 -0.91 9.19
N ASP A 29 5.34 -1.47 10.22
CA ASP A 29 6.00 -2.43 11.10
C ASP A 29 6.30 -3.74 10.34
N PRO A 30 7.41 -4.44 10.65
CA PRO A 30 7.68 -5.77 10.10
C PRO A 30 6.57 -6.80 10.35
N SER A 31 5.68 -6.58 11.34
CA SER A 31 4.51 -7.45 11.57
C SER A 31 3.40 -7.30 10.51
N TYR A 32 3.48 -6.30 9.63
CA TYR A 32 2.43 -6.01 8.65
C TYR A 32 2.83 -6.37 7.22
N ALA A 33 1.87 -6.90 6.47
CA ALA A 33 2.00 -7.10 5.04
C ALA A 33 1.37 -5.92 4.29
N VAL A 34 2.11 -5.36 3.33
CA VAL A 34 1.63 -4.21 2.54
C VAL A 34 1.56 -4.58 1.07
N TRP A 35 0.44 -4.23 0.44
CA TRP A 35 0.14 -4.52 -0.94
C TRP A 35 -0.38 -3.26 -1.66
N SER A 36 -0.01 -3.12 -2.93
CA SER A 36 -0.43 -2.02 -3.79
C SER A 36 -0.76 -2.57 -5.18
N ASN A 37 -1.45 -1.77 -6.00
CA ASN A 37 -1.60 -2.07 -7.43
C ASN A 37 -0.26 -2.06 -8.18
N GLY A 38 0.75 -1.38 -7.62
CA GLY A 38 2.14 -1.46 -8.10
C GLY A 38 2.85 -2.64 -7.46
N GLU A 39 3.75 -3.27 -8.21
CA GLU A 39 4.61 -4.33 -7.66
C GLU A 39 5.60 -3.74 -6.65
N LEU A 40 5.95 -4.50 -5.61
CA LEU A 40 6.98 -4.09 -4.65
C LEU A 40 8.34 -4.04 -5.37
N ASP A 41 8.91 -2.85 -5.50
CA ASP A 41 10.20 -2.61 -6.15
C ASP A 41 11.36 -2.92 -5.19
N ARG A 42 11.30 -2.34 -3.98
CA ARG A 42 12.33 -2.53 -2.96
C ARG A 42 11.80 -2.22 -1.56
N SER A 43 12.45 -2.78 -0.55
CA SER A 43 12.19 -2.47 0.86
C SER A 43 13.47 -2.13 1.60
N GLU A 44 13.38 -1.21 2.56
CA GLU A 44 14.49 -0.71 3.36
C GLU A 44 14.12 -0.77 4.84
N ILE A 45 15.04 -1.23 5.70
CA ILE A 45 14.84 -1.20 7.16
C ILE A 45 15.34 0.15 7.67
N LEU A 46 14.47 0.89 8.35
CA LEU A 46 14.76 2.17 8.96
C LEU A 46 15.45 1.99 10.33
N MET A 47 16.07 3.06 10.83
CA MET A 47 16.81 3.03 12.11
C MET A 47 15.94 2.65 13.31
N ASP A 48 14.62 2.86 13.23
CA ASP A 48 13.65 2.51 14.27
C ASP A 48 13.08 1.09 14.13
N GLY A 49 13.62 0.28 13.20
CA GLY A 49 13.20 -1.09 12.96
C GLY A 49 11.98 -1.25 12.05
N ARG A 50 11.37 -0.15 11.59
CA ARG A 50 10.27 -0.21 10.61
C ARG A 50 10.78 -0.44 9.20
N ILE A 51 9.90 -0.93 8.33
CA ILE A 51 10.20 -1.21 6.93
C ILE A 51 9.58 -0.11 6.06
N LEU A 52 10.38 0.49 5.19
CA LEU A 52 9.93 1.36 4.11
C LEU A 52 9.88 0.55 2.81
N SER A 53 8.68 0.30 2.31
CA SER A 53 8.40 -0.44 1.08
C SER A 53 8.08 0.52 -0.06
N HIS A 54 8.85 0.44 -1.15
CA HIS A 54 8.67 1.24 -2.37
C HIS A 54 7.99 0.41 -3.45
N PHE A 55 6.95 0.96 -4.08
CA PHE A 55 6.19 0.28 -5.12
C PHE A 55 6.45 0.91 -6.50
N THR A 56 6.34 0.11 -7.55
CA THR A 56 6.39 0.60 -8.92
C THR A 56 5.19 1.52 -9.21
N PRO A 57 5.34 2.47 -10.14
CA PRO A 57 4.25 3.40 -10.45
C PRO A 57 3.03 2.66 -11.02
N THR A 58 1.84 2.96 -10.50
CA THR A 58 0.61 2.24 -10.91
C THR A 58 0.12 2.66 -12.30
N MET A 59 -0.54 1.73 -13.00
CA MET A 59 -1.30 2.07 -14.20
C MET A 59 -2.63 2.73 -13.82
N LYS A 60 -2.70 4.06 -13.87
CA LYS A 60 -3.91 4.93 -13.88
C LYS A 60 -4.99 4.74 -12.80
N HIS A 61 -4.81 3.83 -11.84
CA HIS A 61 -5.69 3.59 -10.70
C HIS A 61 -4.85 3.32 -9.44
N VAL A 62 -5.24 3.90 -8.30
CA VAL A 62 -4.56 3.71 -7.01
C VAL A 62 -5.48 3.00 -6.04
N ASN A 63 -5.08 1.80 -5.60
CA ASN A 63 -5.58 1.14 -4.41
C ASN A 63 -4.36 0.67 -3.61
N ILE A 64 -4.39 0.90 -2.30
CA ILE A 64 -3.39 0.40 -1.37
C ILE A 64 -4.11 -0.36 -0.28
N TYR A 65 -3.62 -1.54 0.01
CA TYR A 65 -4.12 -2.41 1.06
C TYR A 65 -3.00 -2.64 2.07
N ILE A 66 -3.25 -2.27 3.31
CA ILE A 66 -2.38 -2.63 4.44
C ILE A 66 -3.13 -3.73 5.17
N ASP A 67 -2.60 -4.94 5.13
CA ASP A 67 -3.17 -6.05 5.88
C ASP A 67 -2.52 -6.08 7.25
N PHE A 68 -3.32 -5.81 8.26
CA PHE A 68 -2.92 -6.08 9.63
C PHE A 68 -3.14 -7.57 9.80
N ASP A 69 -2.07 -8.37 9.74
CA ASP A 69 -2.13 -9.79 10.02
C ASP A 69 -2.79 -9.97 11.40
N CYS A 70 -4.09 -10.22 11.37
CA CYS A 70 -4.90 -10.50 12.53
C CYS A 70 -4.92 -12.02 12.64
N SER A 71 -3.74 -12.64 12.77
CA SER A 71 -3.65 -14.08 13.02
C SER A 71 -4.34 -14.42 14.33
N ILE A 72 -5.51 -15.05 14.21
CA ILE A 72 -5.90 -16.22 15.01
C ILE A 72 -6.07 -17.37 14.02
#